data_AF-A0A0A7LN72-F1
#
_entry.id   AF-A0A0A7LN72-F1
#
_cell.length_a   1.000
_cell.length_b   1.000
_cell.length_c   1.000
_cell.angle_alpha   90.00
_cell.angle_beta   90.00
_cell.angle_gamma   90.00
#
_symmetry.space_group_name_H-M   'P 1'
#
loop_
_entity.id
_entity.type
_entity.pdbx_description
1 polymer ?
#
loop_
_entity_poly.entity_id
_entity_poly.type
_entity_poly.pdbx_seq_one_letter_code
_entity_poly.pdbx_strand_id
1 'polypeptide(L)'
;MVSLLLPASAALAQNVTITSSEDIGGDYTNLTIARGGIATMRANVTVTETLRVEDGGTLITDEWLVGGGAFELQAGGTLHIGDAFGIMAAGSTSPNGGSIYSESRSYSPDANYVYDAVIRFQDAPVVQYTGSGLPARVRSLIANVVNLQGTPGNNILALESDVSVAEVLGTYNSTIIDPDFLLGPGPARTITLLSDPVRGTALIMDRTANGVPPGPVITRPIVIQRSIDPSLNAGLGYRHLAAPVQGASVGMLATAGFTPVVNPAYNGAAAPGSVLPFPTVFGYDQARLASSPAVGLSPFDKGWVSPASLSDPLAVGRGYNVNLPASSIINFQGVPNQSDVTLTLNRGSEADAGWQLLGNPFPAPLDWRQVPVPAGLDAALYVYQSIGQYGGRYHSYVNGIGNPVLPLGQGFFVRVSQPNSVVSLTLPNAARVTTFRQEPWEQPDAETRPLLQLTLARAGSSLTDETYVYFEAGATSDFDARFDALKMQHSPDTVLTLWTLAAGTEQAINGLSQLTGSAVVPLGMALPQAGTYTLEAAQLLNLSTATVTCTMP
;
A
#
# COMPACT_ATOMS: atom_id res chain seq x y z
N MET A 1 -35.42 27.99 -15.50
CA MET A 1 -36.34 26.87 -15.82
C MET A 1 -37.00 26.47 -14.52
N VAL A 2 -38.33 26.56 -14.46
CA VAL A 2 -39.14 26.32 -13.27
C VAL A 2 -39.17 24.81 -13.02
N SER A 3 -38.59 24.35 -11.90
CA SER A 3 -38.68 22.97 -11.46
C SER A 3 -40.10 22.72 -10.96
N LEU A 4 -40.81 21.81 -11.62
CA LEU A 4 -42.18 21.45 -11.29
C LEU A 4 -42.13 20.51 -10.07
N LEU A 5 -42.41 21.04 -8.87
CA LEU A 5 -42.85 20.19 -7.76
C LEU A 5 -44.22 19.61 -8.14
N LEU A 6 -44.29 18.28 -8.24
CA LEU A 6 -45.57 17.57 -8.40
C LEU A 6 -46.36 17.66 -7.08
N PRO A 7 -47.65 18.06 -7.11
CA PRO A 7 -48.46 18.12 -5.91
C PRO A 7 -48.90 16.72 -5.47
N ALA A 8 -48.97 16.54 -4.14
CA ALA A 8 -49.44 15.33 -3.49
C ALA A 8 -50.87 14.96 -3.94
N SER A 9 -50.95 13.88 -4.72
CA SER A 9 -52.19 13.19 -5.08
C SER A 9 -51.97 11.73 -4.71
N ALA A 10 -52.81 11.19 -3.82
CA ALA A 10 -52.80 9.80 -3.40
C ALA A 10 -52.87 8.86 -4.63
N ALA A 11 -51.72 8.36 -5.07
CA ALA A 11 -51.58 7.30 -6.05
C ALA A 11 -50.64 6.24 -5.46
N LEU A 12 -51.18 5.04 -5.31
CA LEU A 12 -50.52 3.85 -4.78
C LEU A 12 -49.18 3.56 -5.47
N ALA A 13 -48.21 3.14 -4.65
CA ALA A 13 -47.22 2.11 -4.94
C ALA A 13 -46.42 2.24 -6.26
N GLN A 14 -45.44 3.15 -6.30
CA GLN A 14 -44.45 3.15 -7.38
C GLN A 14 -43.25 2.25 -7.03
N ASN A 15 -42.98 1.28 -7.90
CA ASN A 15 -41.70 0.60 -7.99
C ASN A 15 -40.82 1.41 -8.94
N VAL A 16 -39.75 2.02 -8.43
CA VAL A 16 -38.86 2.93 -9.17
C VAL A 16 -37.45 2.35 -9.24
N THR A 17 -36.80 2.50 -10.39
CA THR A 17 -35.38 2.16 -10.57
C THR A 17 -34.63 3.36 -11.12
N ILE A 18 -33.63 3.82 -10.38
CA ILE A 18 -32.78 4.97 -10.73
C ILE A 18 -31.49 4.45 -11.35
N THR A 19 -31.23 4.84 -12.59
CA THR A 19 -30.01 4.47 -13.36
C THR A 19 -29.17 5.70 -13.77
N SER A 20 -29.59 6.89 -13.38
CA SER A 20 -28.90 8.17 -13.60
C SER A 20 -29.05 9.08 -12.38
N SER A 21 -28.51 10.31 -12.44
CA SER A 21 -28.67 11.27 -11.36
C SER A 21 -30.10 11.82 -11.31
N GLU A 22 -30.76 11.66 -10.17
CA GLU A 22 -32.15 12.08 -9.94
C GLU A 22 -32.34 12.63 -8.52
N ASP A 23 -33.20 13.64 -8.37
CA ASP A 23 -33.66 14.13 -7.07
C ASP A 23 -34.90 13.34 -6.64
N ILE A 24 -34.96 12.87 -5.39
CA ILE A 24 -36.05 12.03 -4.88
C ILE A 24 -36.69 12.58 -3.59
N GLY A 25 -37.92 12.13 -3.32
CA GLY A 25 -38.68 12.39 -2.10
C GLY A 25 -40.06 11.74 -2.15
N GLY A 26 -40.71 11.56 -1.00
CA GLY A 26 -42.07 11.01 -0.89
C GLY A 26 -42.14 9.50 -0.69
N ASP A 27 -43.29 8.92 -1.02
CA ASP A 27 -43.62 7.52 -0.72
C ASP A 27 -43.43 6.59 -1.95
N TYR A 28 -42.80 5.43 -1.75
CA TYR A 28 -42.55 4.41 -2.77
C TYR A 28 -42.99 3.03 -2.25
N THR A 29 -43.21 2.08 -3.16
CA THR A 29 -43.30 0.66 -2.75
C THR A 29 -41.94 0.02 -2.76
N ASN A 30 -41.27 0.05 -3.90
CA ASN A 30 -39.85 -0.30 -4.01
C ASN A 30 -39.09 0.85 -4.68
N LEU A 31 -37.90 1.15 -4.17
CA LEU A 31 -36.97 2.10 -4.77
C LEU A 31 -35.61 1.42 -4.93
N THR A 32 -35.16 1.24 -6.17
CA THR A 32 -33.86 0.64 -6.48
C THR A 32 -32.94 1.68 -7.08
N ILE A 33 -31.76 1.87 -6.52
CA ILE A 33 -30.70 2.70 -7.08
C ILE A 33 -29.69 1.74 -7.68
N ALA A 34 -29.78 1.56 -8.99
CA ALA A 34 -28.98 0.62 -9.75
C ALA A 34 -27.60 1.22 -10.07
N ARG A 35 -26.72 0.41 -10.67
CA ARG A 35 -25.39 0.84 -11.12
C ARG A 35 -25.46 2.13 -11.96
N GLY A 36 -24.67 3.13 -11.58
CA GLY A 36 -24.62 4.44 -12.24
C GLY A 36 -25.76 5.40 -11.84
N GLY A 37 -26.75 4.92 -11.09
CA GLY A 37 -27.79 5.74 -10.49
C GLY A 37 -27.27 6.53 -9.29
N ILE A 38 -27.65 7.81 -9.22
CA ILE A 38 -27.33 8.68 -8.08
C ILE A 38 -28.64 9.33 -7.64
N ALA A 39 -29.20 8.86 -6.54
CA ALA A 39 -30.42 9.43 -5.99
C ALA A 39 -30.07 10.44 -4.90
N THR A 40 -30.49 11.69 -5.05
CA THR A 40 -30.28 12.74 -4.06
C THR A 40 -31.60 13.11 -3.40
N MET A 41 -31.69 12.98 -2.09
CA MET A 41 -32.93 13.28 -1.37
C MET A 41 -33.14 14.79 -1.26
N ARG A 42 -34.37 15.22 -1.56
CA ARG A 42 -34.87 16.61 -1.39
C ARG A 42 -36.03 16.71 -0.40
N ALA A 43 -36.49 15.57 0.08
CA ALA A 43 -37.47 15.39 1.14
C ALA A 43 -37.29 13.98 1.74
N ASN A 44 -37.93 13.70 2.87
CA ASN A 44 -37.99 12.34 3.42
C ASN A 44 -38.52 11.35 2.38
N VAL A 45 -37.96 10.15 2.39
CA VAL A 45 -38.36 9.02 1.54
C VAL A 45 -38.95 7.94 2.44
N THR A 46 -40.14 7.47 2.14
CA THR A 46 -40.72 6.31 2.83
C THR A 46 -40.96 5.20 1.83
N VAL A 47 -40.50 3.98 2.13
CA VAL A 47 -40.79 2.80 1.30
C VAL A 47 -41.75 1.87 2.02
N THR A 48 -42.71 1.25 1.33
CA THR A 48 -43.56 0.22 1.98
C THR A 48 -42.87 -1.15 1.99
N GLU A 49 -42.07 -1.48 0.97
CA GLU A 49 -41.36 -2.76 0.87
C GLU A 49 -39.85 -2.57 0.99
N THR A 50 -39.16 -2.05 -0.02
CA THR A 50 -37.68 -2.00 0.01
C THR A 50 -37.10 -0.78 -0.71
N LEU A 51 -36.14 -0.10 -0.05
CA LEU A 51 -35.16 0.76 -0.70
C LEU A 51 -33.86 -0.03 -0.82
N ARG A 52 -33.40 -0.25 -2.05
CA ARG A 52 -32.16 -0.97 -2.37
C ARG A 52 -31.17 -0.07 -3.07
N VAL A 53 -29.93 -0.06 -2.58
CA VAL A 53 -28.78 0.54 -3.27
C VAL A 53 -27.88 -0.59 -3.75
N GLU A 54 -27.80 -0.77 -5.06
CA GLU A 54 -27.04 -1.85 -5.70
C GLU A 54 -25.57 -1.46 -5.93
N ASP A 55 -24.76 -2.42 -6.40
CA ASP A 55 -23.36 -2.20 -6.77
C ASP A 55 -23.19 -1.06 -7.78
N GLY A 56 -22.45 -0.02 -7.37
CA GLY A 56 -22.23 1.19 -8.17
C GLY A 56 -23.41 2.17 -8.19
N GLY A 57 -24.46 1.93 -7.39
CA GLY A 57 -25.50 2.91 -7.09
C GLY A 57 -25.15 3.78 -5.88
N THR A 58 -25.65 5.01 -5.86
CA THR A 58 -25.39 5.97 -4.76
C THR A 58 -26.67 6.59 -4.24
N LEU A 59 -26.91 6.50 -2.93
CA LEU A 59 -27.94 7.28 -2.24
C LEU A 59 -27.27 8.42 -1.47
N ILE A 60 -27.77 9.65 -1.67
CA ILE A 60 -27.37 10.84 -0.92
C ILE A 60 -28.54 11.30 -0.08
N THR A 61 -28.41 11.20 1.24
CA THR A 61 -29.51 11.50 2.16
C THR A 61 -29.61 12.97 2.51
N ASP A 62 -28.50 13.73 2.41
CA ASP A 62 -28.39 15.06 3.01
C ASP A 62 -28.92 15.01 4.47
N GLU A 63 -29.82 15.93 4.84
CA GLU A 63 -30.49 15.99 6.15
C GLU A 63 -31.79 15.17 6.22
N TRP A 64 -32.14 14.44 5.16
CA TRP A 64 -33.42 13.74 5.03
C TRP A 64 -33.36 12.30 5.54
N LEU A 65 -34.53 11.79 5.91
CA LEU A 65 -34.70 10.46 6.51
C LEU A 65 -35.28 9.46 5.49
N VAL A 66 -34.72 8.25 5.49
CA VAL A 66 -35.31 7.08 4.83
C VAL A 66 -36.13 6.29 5.85
N GLY A 67 -37.45 6.20 5.66
CA GLY A 67 -38.38 5.51 6.55
C GLY A 67 -39.12 4.33 5.93
N GLY A 68 -39.96 3.65 6.72
CA GLY A 68 -40.83 2.58 6.25
C GLY A 68 -40.19 1.20 6.30
N GLY A 69 -40.41 0.35 5.29
CA GLY A 69 -40.06 -1.08 5.22
C GLY A 69 -38.56 -1.40 5.31
N ALA A 70 -38.00 -2.13 4.34
CA ALA A 70 -36.60 -2.55 4.37
C ALA A 70 -35.67 -1.53 3.70
N PHE A 71 -34.47 -1.36 4.26
CA PHE A 71 -33.34 -0.68 3.61
C PHE A 71 -32.21 -1.68 3.37
N GLU A 72 -31.74 -1.78 2.13
CA GLU A 72 -30.67 -2.68 1.70
C GLU A 72 -29.54 -1.91 1.00
N LEU A 73 -28.36 -1.90 1.60
CA LEU A 73 -27.14 -1.41 0.97
C LEU A 73 -26.27 -2.60 0.58
N GLN A 74 -26.23 -2.90 -0.72
CA GLN A 74 -25.51 -4.06 -1.25
C GLN A 74 -24.00 -3.80 -1.35
N ALA A 75 -23.23 -4.87 -1.62
CA ALA A 75 -21.79 -4.74 -1.87
C ALA A 75 -21.53 -3.78 -3.04
N GLY A 76 -20.61 -2.84 -2.85
CA GLY A 76 -20.27 -1.81 -3.85
C GLY A 76 -21.28 -0.65 -3.95
N GLY A 77 -22.43 -0.73 -3.28
CA GLY A 77 -23.34 0.41 -3.14
C GLY A 77 -22.75 1.50 -2.23
N THR A 78 -23.16 2.75 -2.45
CA THR A 78 -22.65 3.91 -1.71
C THR A 78 -23.77 4.65 -1.00
N LEU A 79 -23.56 4.94 0.28
CA LEU A 79 -24.44 5.78 1.09
C LEU A 79 -23.68 7.05 1.51
N HIS A 80 -24.18 8.21 1.10
CA HIS A 80 -23.76 9.52 1.61
C HIS A 80 -24.70 9.94 2.73
N ILE A 81 -24.13 10.27 3.89
CA ILE A 81 -24.82 10.57 5.13
C ILE A 81 -24.56 12.02 5.48
N GLY A 82 -25.60 12.86 5.36
CA GLY A 82 -25.54 14.27 5.75
C GLY A 82 -26.10 14.56 7.16
N ASP A 83 -26.75 13.59 7.81
CA ASP A 83 -27.28 13.78 9.18
C ASP A 83 -26.15 13.86 10.22
N ALA A 84 -26.30 14.76 11.18
CA ALA A 84 -25.28 15.03 12.20
C ALA A 84 -25.03 13.84 13.14
N PHE A 85 -26.01 12.97 13.34
CA PHE A 85 -25.90 11.78 14.20
C PHE A 85 -25.55 10.51 13.39
N GLY A 86 -25.49 10.59 12.06
CA GLY A 86 -25.02 9.50 11.22
C GLY A 86 -26.07 8.40 11.04
N ILE A 87 -25.66 7.14 11.28
CA ILE A 87 -26.53 5.96 11.13
C ILE A 87 -26.89 5.45 12.52
N MET A 88 -28.15 5.55 12.94
CA MET A 88 -28.58 4.99 14.23
C MET A 88 -28.74 3.47 14.18
N ALA A 89 -28.55 2.79 15.32
CA ALA A 89 -28.92 1.39 15.46
C ALA A 89 -30.42 1.15 15.22
N ALA A 90 -30.78 -0.05 14.75
CA ALA A 90 -32.18 -0.43 14.55
C ALA A 90 -32.98 -0.35 15.86
N GLY A 91 -34.20 0.19 15.79
CA GLY A 91 -35.04 0.40 16.97
C GLY A 91 -34.67 1.62 17.83
N SER A 92 -33.70 2.44 17.42
CA SER A 92 -33.43 3.71 18.09
C SER A 92 -34.67 4.61 18.05
N THR A 93 -35.10 5.07 19.23
CA THR A 93 -36.22 6.02 19.40
C THR A 93 -35.74 7.47 19.49
N SER A 94 -34.47 7.75 19.10
CA SER A 94 -33.93 9.11 19.14
C SER A 94 -34.81 10.04 18.28
N PRO A 95 -35.34 11.15 18.84
CA PRO A 95 -36.13 12.12 18.08
C PRO A 95 -35.28 12.88 17.04
N ASN A 96 -33.95 12.79 17.13
CA ASN A 96 -32.99 13.46 16.25
C ASN A 96 -32.39 12.45 15.24
N GLY A 97 -33.26 11.63 14.62
CA GLY A 97 -32.94 10.38 13.93
C GLY A 97 -31.86 10.45 12.85
N GLY A 98 -30.97 9.45 12.84
CA GLY A 98 -29.99 9.26 11.76
C GLY A 98 -30.63 9.00 10.41
N SER A 99 -29.85 9.15 9.33
CA SER A 99 -30.38 9.20 7.94
C SER A 99 -31.19 7.98 7.50
N ILE A 100 -31.00 6.83 8.14
CA ILE A 100 -31.80 5.62 7.90
C ILE A 100 -32.68 5.34 9.13
N TYR A 101 -34.00 5.31 8.92
CA TYR A 101 -35.09 5.07 9.87
C TYR A 101 -36.08 3.99 9.38
N SER A 102 -35.57 2.85 8.89
CA SER A 102 -36.39 1.75 8.34
C SER A 102 -36.67 0.62 9.36
N GLU A 103 -37.75 -0.15 9.14
CA GLU A 103 -38.19 -1.31 9.94
C GLU A 103 -37.12 -2.41 9.98
N SER A 104 -36.46 -2.64 8.84
CA SER A 104 -35.33 -3.56 8.74
C SER A 104 -34.19 -2.95 7.91
N ARG A 105 -32.96 -3.34 8.22
CA ARG A 105 -31.73 -2.80 7.62
C ARG A 105 -30.76 -3.93 7.34
N SER A 106 -30.23 -3.95 6.12
CA SER A 106 -29.16 -4.83 5.71
C SER A 106 -28.04 -3.98 5.11
N TYR A 107 -26.86 -4.06 5.72
CA TYR A 107 -25.68 -3.36 5.26
C TYR A 107 -24.62 -4.38 4.89
N SER A 108 -24.19 -4.37 3.63
CA SER A 108 -23.08 -5.21 3.20
C SER A 108 -21.77 -4.78 3.87
N PRO A 109 -20.92 -5.73 4.34
CA PRO A 109 -19.59 -5.40 4.85
C PRO A 109 -18.65 -4.87 3.75
N ASP A 110 -19.04 -5.01 2.49
CA ASP A 110 -18.31 -4.51 1.32
C ASP A 110 -19.05 -3.31 0.67
N ALA A 111 -19.81 -2.50 1.45
CA ALA A 111 -20.43 -1.24 1.02
C ALA A 111 -19.62 0.01 1.38
N ASN A 112 -19.89 1.14 0.72
CA ASN A 112 -19.18 2.40 0.89
C ASN A 112 -20.01 3.42 1.69
N TYR A 113 -19.35 4.15 2.58
CA TYR A 113 -19.96 5.16 3.44
C TYR A 113 -19.20 6.48 3.31
N VAL A 114 -19.94 7.54 3.00
CA VAL A 114 -19.41 8.91 2.92
C VAL A 114 -20.15 9.76 3.94
N TYR A 115 -19.44 10.29 4.92
CA TYR A 115 -19.99 11.22 5.91
C TYR A 115 -19.65 12.63 5.47
N ASP A 116 -20.66 13.37 4.99
CA ASP A 116 -20.50 14.65 4.31
C ASP A 116 -21.50 15.71 4.78
N ALA A 117 -21.88 15.66 6.07
CA ALA A 117 -22.76 16.67 6.67
C ALA A 117 -22.29 18.10 6.35
N VAL A 118 -23.22 18.90 5.84
CA VAL A 118 -23.01 20.33 5.53
C VAL A 118 -23.60 21.16 6.65
N ILE A 119 -22.75 21.65 7.55
CA ILE A 119 -23.22 22.42 8.70
C ILE A 119 -23.09 23.91 8.41
N ARG A 120 -24.21 24.61 8.56
CA ARG A 120 -24.38 26.05 8.29
C ARG A 120 -24.52 26.74 9.65
N PHE A 121 -23.80 27.85 9.88
CA PHE A 121 -23.96 28.72 11.05
C PHE A 121 -23.32 28.26 12.38
N GLN A 122 -22.08 27.71 12.35
CA GLN A 122 -21.29 27.50 13.57
C GLN A 122 -19.82 27.97 13.42
N ASP A 123 -19.39 28.84 14.34
CA ASP A 123 -17.99 29.31 14.50
C ASP A 123 -17.08 28.27 15.21
N ALA A 124 -17.62 27.10 15.56
CA ALA A 124 -16.96 26.03 16.31
C ALA A 124 -16.56 24.84 15.40
N PRO A 125 -15.63 23.96 15.83
CA PRO A 125 -15.40 22.70 15.13
C PRO A 125 -16.71 21.92 15.04
N VAL A 126 -17.05 21.52 13.81
CA VAL A 126 -18.27 20.82 13.49
C VAL A 126 -18.04 19.32 13.69
N VAL A 127 -18.94 18.66 14.41
CA VAL A 127 -18.90 17.22 14.66
C VAL A 127 -20.07 16.55 13.95
N GLN A 128 -19.77 15.61 13.06
CA GLN A 128 -20.71 14.59 12.63
C GLN A 128 -20.36 13.28 13.36
N TYR A 129 -21.36 12.56 13.85
CA TYR A 129 -21.16 11.24 14.43
C TYR A 129 -21.37 10.17 13.37
N THR A 130 -20.61 9.09 13.47
CA THR A 130 -20.84 7.90 12.63
C THR A 130 -22.19 7.25 12.92
N GLY A 131 -22.66 7.32 14.15
CA GLY A 131 -23.87 6.64 14.58
C GLY A 131 -23.60 5.21 15.07
N SER A 132 -24.33 4.79 16.10
CA SER A 132 -24.30 3.42 16.66
C SER A 132 -24.71 2.29 15.70
N GLY A 133 -25.23 2.63 14.52
CA GLY A 133 -25.67 1.69 13.48
C GLY A 133 -24.70 1.54 12.32
N LEU A 134 -23.54 2.22 12.33
CA LEU A 134 -22.48 1.94 11.36
C LEU A 134 -22.01 0.48 11.51
N PRO A 135 -21.91 -0.31 10.43
CA PRO A 135 -21.42 -1.68 10.53
C PRO A 135 -19.98 -1.74 11.02
N ALA A 136 -19.67 -2.78 11.80
CA ALA A 136 -18.31 -3.03 12.30
C ALA A 136 -17.26 -3.28 11.19
N ARG A 137 -17.71 -3.56 9.95
CA ARG A 137 -16.86 -3.65 8.76
C ARG A 137 -17.53 -2.94 7.59
N VAL A 138 -16.73 -2.17 6.86
CA VAL A 138 -17.13 -1.46 5.64
C VAL A 138 -16.07 -1.63 4.54
N ARG A 139 -16.45 -1.41 3.27
CA ARG A 139 -15.47 -1.34 2.18
C ARG A 139 -14.64 -0.06 2.30
N SER A 140 -15.34 1.06 2.30
CA SER A 140 -14.74 2.38 2.40
C SER A 140 -15.47 3.25 3.42
N LEU A 141 -14.71 4.05 4.16
CA LEU A 141 -15.21 5.07 5.07
C LEU A 141 -14.55 6.39 4.72
N ILE A 142 -15.32 7.35 4.22
CA ILE A 142 -14.83 8.67 3.82
C ILE A 142 -15.38 9.73 4.77
N ALA A 143 -14.48 10.47 5.42
CA ALA A 143 -14.79 11.60 6.28
C ALA A 143 -14.64 12.92 5.50
N ASN A 144 -15.77 13.53 5.18
CA ASN A 144 -15.89 14.70 4.31
C ASN A 144 -16.89 15.73 4.85
N VAL A 145 -17.00 15.88 6.17
CA VAL A 145 -17.83 16.91 6.82
C VAL A 145 -17.37 18.29 6.35
N VAL A 146 -18.33 19.10 5.90
CA VAL A 146 -18.08 20.43 5.35
C VAL A 146 -18.68 21.48 6.28
N ASN A 147 -17.85 22.46 6.69
CA ASN A 147 -18.31 23.68 7.33
C ASN A 147 -18.18 24.83 6.32
N LEU A 148 -19.30 25.41 5.91
CA LEU A 148 -19.33 26.48 4.90
C LEU A 148 -18.94 27.86 5.45
N GLN A 149 -18.84 28.03 6.77
CA GLN A 149 -18.60 29.33 7.42
C GLN A 149 -17.41 29.34 8.40
N GLY A 150 -16.93 28.17 8.84
CA GLY A 150 -15.77 28.05 9.73
C GLY A 150 -14.43 27.90 9.00
N THR A 151 -13.34 27.88 9.77
CA THR A 151 -11.99 27.64 9.24
C THR A 151 -11.89 26.21 8.66
N PRO A 152 -11.47 26.04 7.39
CA PRO A 152 -11.22 24.71 6.82
C PRO A 152 -10.24 23.89 7.69
N GLY A 153 -10.54 22.61 7.90
CA GLY A 153 -9.62 21.66 8.57
C GLY A 153 -9.92 21.30 10.04
N ASN A 154 -10.94 21.90 10.66
CA ASN A 154 -11.34 21.59 12.04
C ASN A 154 -12.60 20.70 12.15
N ASN A 155 -13.11 20.16 11.04
CA ASN A 155 -14.29 19.31 11.08
C ASN A 155 -13.94 17.91 11.56
N ILE A 156 -14.90 17.27 12.20
CA ILE A 156 -14.71 16.03 12.92
C ILE A 156 -15.75 15.01 12.46
N LEU A 157 -15.29 13.81 12.14
CA LEU A 157 -16.12 12.61 12.14
C LEU A 157 -15.86 11.83 13.43
N ALA A 158 -16.82 11.82 14.36
CA ALA A 158 -16.74 11.12 15.63
C ALA A 158 -17.15 9.65 15.47
N LEU A 159 -16.22 8.74 15.77
CA LEU A 159 -16.43 7.31 15.68
C LEU A 159 -17.14 6.77 16.94
N GLU A 160 -18.35 6.22 16.82
CA GLU A 160 -19.12 5.73 17.97
C GLU A 160 -18.93 4.23 18.26
N SER A 161 -18.24 3.50 17.38
CA SER A 161 -17.99 2.06 17.50
C SER A 161 -16.72 1.66 16.74
N ASP A 162 -16.12 0.53 17.10
CA ASP A 162 -14.97 0.01 16.34
C ASP A 162 -15.36 -0.26 14.89
N VAL A 163 -14.46 0.06 13.96
CA VAL A 163 -14.70 -0.13 12.52
C VAL A 163 -13.48 -0.71 11.83
N SER A 164 -13.73 -1.72 11.00
CA SER A 164 -12.75 -2.30 10.08
C SER A 164 -13.03 -1.84 8.66
N VAL A 165 -11.99 -1.37 7.96
CA VAL A 165 -12.09 -0.82 6.61
C VAL A 165 -11.33 -1.72 5.64
N ALA A 166 -12.01 -2.21 4.60
CA ALA A 166 -11.45 -3.19 3.68
C ALA A 166 -10.63 -2.60 2.52
N GLU A 167 -10.91 -1.36 2.11
CA GLU A 167 -10.25 -0.74 0.95
C GLU A 167 -9.72 0.68 1.25
N VAL A 168 -10.60 1.64 1.59
CA VAL A 168 -10.21 3.05 1.69
C VAL A 168 -10.73 3.71 2.97
N LEU A 169 -9.81 4.25 3.77
CA LEU A 169 -10.13 5.21 4.83
C LEU A 169 -9.77 6.62 4.35
N GLY A 170 -10.77 7.41 3.99
CA GLY A 170 -10.59 8.76 3.46
C GLY A 170 -10.70 9.83 4.53
N THR A 171 -9.72 10.73 4.62
CA THR A 171 -9.80 11.95 5.45
C THR A 171 -9.68 13.16 4.53
N TYR A 172 -10.80 13.70 4.06
CA TYR A 172 -10.80 14.78 3.06
C TYR A 172 -10.96 16.15 3.71
N ASN A 173 -12.10 16.41 4.34
CA ASN A 173 -12.36 17.69 5.01
C ASN A 173 -12.46 17.52 6.54
N SER A 174 -12.20 16.33 7.07
CA SER A 174 -12.43 16.02 8.48
C SER A 174 -11.37 15.13 9.08
N THR A 175 -11.04 15.40 10.34
CA THR A 175 -10.31 14.45 11.16
C THR A 175 -11.31 13.42 11.67
N ILE A 176 -11.01 12.14 11.52
CA ILE A 176 -11.78 11.11 12.21
C ILE A 176 -11.30 11.12 13.65
N ILE A 177 -12.15 11.31 14.65
CA ILE A 177 -11.81 11.25 16.07
C ILE A 177 -12.67 10.30 16.89
N ASP A 178 -12.17 9.93 18.06
CA ASP A 178 -13.00 9.31 19.08
C ASP A 178 -13.78 10.42 19.82
N PRO A 179 -15.12 10.35 19.93
CA PRO A 179 -15.91 11.30 20.70
C PRO A 179 -15.41 11.47 22.15
N ASP A 180 -14.84 10.43 22.76
CA ASP A 180 -14.31 10.47 24.12
C ASP A 180 -13.05 11.36 24.25
N PHE A 181 -12.36 11.64 23.13
CA PHE A 181 -11.31 12.67 23.09
C PHE A 181 -11.82 14.07 23.49
N LEU A 182 -13.12 14.33 23.32
CA LEU A 182 -13.75 15.59 23.70
C LEU A 182 -14.44 15.56 25.07
N LEU A 183 -14.69 14.37 25.65
CA LEU A 183 -15.56 14.19 26.82
C LEU A 183 -14.91 13.51 28.04
N GLY A 184 -13.69 12.96 27.91
CA GLY A 184 -12.95 12.33 29.01
C GLY A 184 -12.57 10.87 28.71
N PRO A 185 -11.79 10.20 29.58
CA PRO A 185 -11.14 8.93 29.26
C PRO A 185 -12.12 7.74 29.23
N GLY A 186 -12.80 7.54 28.10
CA GLY A 186 -13.37 6.25 27.70
C GLY A 186 -12.37 5.40 26.90
N PRO A 187 -12.62 4.10 26.69
CA PRO A 187 -11.75 3.26 25.87
C PRO A 187 -11.79 3.71 24.41
N ALA A 188 -10.62 3.98 23.84
CA ALA A 188 -10.51 4.47 22.47
C ALA A 188 -11.12 3.48 21.46
N ARG A 189 -12.05 3.94 20.62
CA ARG A 189 -12.61 3.19 19.49
C ARG A 189 -11.50 2.89 18.49
N THR A 190 -11.45 1.65 18.04
CA THR A 190 -10.39 1.15 17.17
C THR A 190 -10.82 1.22 15.70
N ILE A 191 -9.97 1.85 14.89
CA ILE A 191 -10.02 1.73 13.42
C ILE A 191 -9.02 0.64 13.03
N THR A 192 -9.47 -0.32 12.22
CA THR A 192 -8.60 -1.35 11.64
C THR A 192 -8.60 -1.25 10.12
N LEU A 193 -7.45 -0.98 9.50
CA LEU A 193 -7.26 -1.15 8.07
C LEU A 193 -6.98 -2.64 7.81
N LEU A 194 -7.88 -3.29 7.09
CA LEU A 194 -7.78 -4.71 6.80
C LEU A 194 -6.77 -4.98 5.69
N SER A 195 -6.23 -6.20 5.69
CA SER A 195 -5.37 -6.69 4.62
C SER A 195 -5.80 -8.08 4.22
N ASP A 196 -5.96 -8.27 2.92
CA ASP A 196 -6.29 -9.55 2.31
C ASP A 196 -5.25 -9.87 1.23
N PRO A 197 -4.65 -11.07 1.24
CA PRO A 197 -3.57 -11.41 0.31
C PRO A 197 -4.03 -11.47 -1.16
N VAL A 198 -5.34 -11.52 -1.42
CA VAL A 198 -5.92 -11.52 -2.77
C VAL A 198 -6.48 -10.16 -3.13
N ARG A 199 -7.21 -9.49 -2.23
CA ARG A 199 -7.88 -8.21 -2.54
C ARG A 199 -6.94 -7.01 -2.40
N GLY A 200 -5.89 -7.11 -1.59
CA GLY A 200 -4.96 -6.01 -1.29
C GLY A 200 -5.05 -5.54 0.16
N THR A 201 -4.30 -4.48 0.47
CA THR A 201 -4.27 -3.87 1.81
C THR A 201 -4.99 -2.53 1.78
N ALA A 202 -5.90 -2.32 2.72
CA ALA A 202 -6.60 -1.05 2.86
C ALA A 202 -5.62 0.11 3.08
N LEU A 203 -5.93 1.26 2.48
CA LEU A 203 -5.07 2.43 2.51
C LEU A 203 -5.77 3.63 3.12
N ILE A 204 -4.96 4.54 3.68
CA ILE A 204 -5.44 5.89 4.00
C ILE A 204 -5.37 6.74 2.73
N MET A 205 -6.41 7.52 2.50
CA MET A 205 -6.48 8.51 1.43
C MET A 205 -6.75 9.88 2.04
N ASP A 206 -5.69 10.64 2.25
CA ASP A 206 -5.71 12.01 2.79
C ASP A 206 -5.64 13.07 1.68
N ARG A 207 -5.61 12.66 0.41
CA ARG A 207 -5.51 13.53 -0.77
C ARG A 207 -6.32 12.95 -1.93
N THR A 208 -6.94 13.81 -2.72
CA THR A 208 -7.48 13.44 -4.05
C THR A 208 -6.55 13.98 -5.14
N ALA A 209 -6.52 13.33 -6.31
CA ALA A 209 -5.64 13.70 -7.43
C ALA A 209 -5.85 15.12 -8.00
N ASN A 210 -6.84 15.88 -7.49
CA ASN A 210 -7.33 17.13 -8.08
C ASN A 210 -6.81 18.40 -7.38
N GLY A 211 -5.68 18.37 -6.69
CA GLY A 211 -5.11 19.56 -6.04
C GLY A 211 -5.92 20.09 -4.85
N VAL A 212 -6.79 19.27 -4.27
CA VAL A 212 -7.45 19.55 -2.98
C VAL A 212 -6.36 19.55 -1.90
N PRO A 213 -6.35 20.52 -0.95
CA PRO A 213 -5.44 20.48 0.19
C PRO A 213 -5.49 19.11 0.87
N PRO A 214 -4.35 18.59 1.39
CA PRO A 214 -4.39 17.38 2.18
C PRO A 214 -5.41 17.53 3.29
N GLY A 215 -6.30 16.55 3.41
CA GLY A 215 -7.23 16.52 4.51
C GLY A 215 -6.53 16.26 5.84
N PRO A 216 -7.26 16.38 6.94
CA PRO A 216 -6.65 16.27 8.26
C PRO A 216 -6.02 14.89 8.50
N VAL A 217 -4.89 14.88 9.19
CA VAL A 217 -4.16 13.65 9.49
C VAL A 217 -4.78 12.91 10.67
N ILE A 218 -4.74 11.58 10.64
CA ILE A 218 -5.09 10.76 11.80
C ILE A 218 -3.98 10.89 12.86
N THR A 219 -4.29 11.46 14.02
CA THR A 219 -3.34 11.73 15.11
C THR A 219 -3.34 10.70 16.24
N ARG A 220 -4.20 9.67 16.16
CA ARG A 220 -4.33 8.62 17.17
C ARG A 220 -3.83 7.26 16.64
N PRO A 221 -3.52 6.31 17.54
CA PRO A 221 -3.23 4.94 17.13
C PRO A 221 -4.42 4.26 16.43
N ILE A 222 -4.15 3.64 15.28
CA ILE A 222 -5.06 2.70 14.61
C ILE A 222 -4.33 1.37 14.40
N VAL A 223 -5.05 0.33 14.00
CA VAL A 223 -4.46 -0.95 13.60
C VAL A 223 -4.36 -0.98 12.07
N ILE A 224 -3.19 -1.29 11.54
CA ILE A 224 -2.95 -1.50 10.11
C ILE A 224 -2.47 -2.93 9.90
N GLN A 225 -3.25 -3.70 9.16
CA GLN A 225 -2.90 -5.06 8.81
C GLN A 225 -1.94 -5.08 7.63
N ARG A 226 -1.01 -6.04 7.64
CA ARG A 226 -0.22 -6.44 6.47
C ARG A 226 -0.25 -7.95 6.36
N SER A 227 -1.00 -8.44 5.37
CA SER A 227 -0.91 -9.81 4.87
C SER A 227 0.32 -9.96 3.97
N ILE A 228 0.72 -11.19 3.67
CA ILE A 228 1.81 -11.51 2.74
C ILE A 228 1.21 -12.31 1.60
N ASP A 229 1.50 -11.94 0.34
CA ASP A 229 1.07 -12.72 -0.81
C ASP A 229 1.73 -14.13 -0.78
N PRO A 230 0.94 -15.22 -0.72
CA PRO A 230 1.48 -16.58 -0.72
C PRO A 230 1.88 -17.08 -2.11
N SER A 231 1.63 -16.33 -3.20
CA SER A 231 1.80 -16.78 -4.59
C SER A 231 3.21 -17.24 -4.93
N LEU A 232 4.23 -16.54 -4.44
CA LEU A 232 5.64 -16.87 -4.65
C LEU A 232 6.17 -17.86 -3.60
N ASN A 233 5.76 -17.69 -2.35
CA ASN A 233 6.13 -18.58 -1.25
C ASN A 233 5.07 -18.53 -0.14
N ALA A 234 4.27 -19.58 -0.03
CA ALA A 234 3.26 -19.72 1.03
C ALA A 234 3.87 -20.09 2.40
N GLY A 235 5.04 -20.73 2.40
CA GLY A 235 5.71 -21.22 3.60
C GLY A 235 6.57 -20.15 4.28
N LEU A 236 7.38 -20.59 5.25
CA LEU A 236 8.41 -19.74 5.86
C LEU A 236 9.30 -19.14 4.77
N GLY A 237 9.70 -17.90 4.99
CA GLY A 237 10.78 -17.29 4.25
C GLY A 237 11.02 -15.84 4.65
N TYR A 238 12.13 -15.32 4.18
CA TYR A 238 12.49 -13.93 4.41
C TYR A 238 11.51 -12.98 3.71
N ARG A 239 11.10 -11.94 4.41
CA ARG A 239 10.23 -10.85 3.94
C ARG A 239 10.84 -9.55 4.42
N HIS A 240 11.04 -8.61 3.50
CA HIS A 240 11.45 -7.26 3.88
C HIS A 240 10.20 -6.46 4.24
N LEU A 241 10.11 -6.07 5.50
CA LEU A 241 8.93 -5.45 6.10
C LEU A 241 9.29 -4.11 6.73
N ALA A 242 8.30 -3.21 6.79
CA ALA A 242 8.43 -1.90 7.39
C ALA A 242 7.13 -1.52 8.12
N ALA A 243 7.26 -0.71 9.17
CA ALA A 243 6.10 -0.25 9.92
C ALA A 243 5.44 0.97 9.24
N PRO A 244 4.13 0.92 8.93
CA PRO A 244 3.38 2.04 8.37
C PRO A 244 2.92 3.06 9.43
N VAL A 245 3.35 2.88 10.69
CA VAL A 245 2.95 3.66 11.86
C VAL A 245 4.17 4.12 12.66
N GLN A 246 3.99 5.15 13.47
CA GLN A 246 4.94 5.59 14.48
C GLN A 246 4.87 4.69 15.72
N GLY A 247 6.00 4.54 16.41
CA GLY A 247 6.07 3.83 17.70
C GLY A 247 5.97 2.30 17.61
N ALA A 248 6.05 1.72 16.40
CA ALA A 248 6.08 0.27 16.25
C ALA A 248 7.35 -0.33 16.85
N SER A 249 7.23 -1.54 17.40
CA SER A 249 8.34 -2.31 17.96
C SER A 249 8.48 -3.68 17.28
N VAL A 250 9.64 -4.31 17.43
CA VAL A 250 9.90 -5.65 16.87
C VAL A 250 8.86 -6.68 17.33
N GLY A 251 8.34 -6.54 18.56
CA GLY A 251 7.28 -7.40 19.10
C GLY A 251 5.97 -7.35 18.30
N MET A 252 5.69 -6.26 17.58
CA MET A 252 4.49 -6.15 16.72
C MET A 252 4.56 -7.03 15.47
N LEU A 253 5.73 -7.60 15.14
CA LEU A 253 5.86 -8.58 14.07
C LEU A 253 5.27 -9.96 14.44
N ALA A 254 4.87 -10.16 15.70
CA ALA A 254 4.20 -11.38 16.12
C ALA A 254 2.85 -11.54 15.43
N THR A 255 2.55 -12.78 15.03
CA THR A 255 1.26 -13.15 14.42
C THR A 255 0.78 -14.47 15.02
N ALA A 256 -0.43 -14.90 14.66
CA ALA A 256 -0.92 -16.22 15.06
C ALA A 256 0.04 -17.31 14.54
N GLY A 257 0.71 -18.01 15.46
CA GLY A 257 1.66 -19.07 15.13
C GLY A 257 3.10 -18.62 14.82
N PHE A 258 3.42 -17.33 14.95
CA PHE A 258 4.78 -16.81 14.80
C PHE A 258 5.14 -15.83 15.91
N THR A 259 6.22 -16.12 16.63
CA THR A 259 6.84 -15.22 17.60
C THR A 259 8.21 -14.79 17.08
N PRO A 260 8.49 -13.48 16.96
CA PRO A 260 9.80 -13.01 16.55
C PRO A 260 10.88 -13.46 17.53
N VAL A 261 12.00 -13.93 16.99
CA VAL A 261 13.18 -14.29 17.77
C VAL A 261 14.26 -13.26 17.47
N VAL A 262 14.75 -12.63 18.53
CA VAL A 262 15.89 -11.71 18.50
C VAL A 262 17.01 -12.29 19.36
N ASN A 263 18.25 -12.19 18.89
CA ASN A 263 19.42 -12.64 19.61
C ASN A 263 20.64 -11.75 19.30
N PRO A 264 20.93 -10.72 20.12
CA PRO A 264 22.05 -9.81 19.87
C PRO A 264 23.42 -10.50 19.92
N ALA A 265 23.55 -11.73 20.44
CA ALA A 265 24.80 -12.49 20.36
C ALA A 265 25.19 -12.81 18.90
N TYR A 266 24.22 -12.88 17.98
CA TYR A 266 24.46 -12.97 16.54
C TYR A 266 25.42 -11.87 16.06
N ASN A 267 25.26 -10.67 16.60
CA ASN A 267 25.92 -9.47 16.10
C ASN A 267 27.43 -9.43 16.36
N GLY A 268 27.93 -10.20 17.34
CA GLY A 268 29.33 -10.26 17.73
C GLY A 268 29.98 -11.63 17.53
N ALA A 269 29.29 -12.59 16.91
CA ALA A 269 29.80 -13.95 16.75
C ALA A 269 30.72 -14.08 15.52
N ALA A 270 31.79 -14.86 15.65
CA ALA A 270 32.64 -15.23 14.51
C ALA A 270 31.94 -16.21 13.54
N ALA A 271 30.97 -16.98 14.04
CA ALA A 271 30.11 -17.86 13.26
C ALA A 271 28.62 -17.59 13.58
N PRO A 272 28.04 -16.49 13.06
CA PRO A 272 26.67 -16.07 13.40
C PRO A 272 25.60 -17.13 13.09
N GLY A 273 25.81 -17.95 12.05
CA GLY A 273 24.92 -19.06 11.66
C GLY A 273 24.72 -20.15 12.74
N SER A 274 25.61 -20.23 13.73
CA SER A 274 25.55 -21.23 14.80
C SER A 274 24.96 -20.69 16.12
N VAL A 275 24.56 -19.42 16.16
CA VAL A 275 23.99 -18.80 17.35
C VAL A 275 22.57 -19.32 17.58
N LEU A 276 22.29 -19.76 18.81
CA LEU A 276 20.98 -20.29 19.22
C LEU A 276 20.36 -19.47 20.37
N PRO A 277 19.04 -19.21 20.33
CA PRO A 277 18.17 -19.43 19.18
C PRO A 277 18.57 -18.51 18.02
N PHE A 278 18.49 -19.02 16.79
CA PHE A 278 18.83 -18.24 15.60
C PHE A 278 17.79 -17.13 15.40
N PRO A 279 18.18 -15.87 15.16
CA PRO A 279 17.23 -14.78 15.00
C PRO A 279 16.31 -15.00 13.79
N THR A 280 15.06 -14.56 13.91
CA THR A 280 14.11 -14.49 12.78
C THR A 280 13.86 -13.07 12.30
N VAL A 281 14.42 -12.06 12.97
CA VAL A 281 14.32 -10.64 12.61
C VAL A 281 15.71 -10.05 12.48
N PHE A 282 15.97 -9.35 11.38
CA PHE A 282 17.22 -8.65 11.12
C PHE A 282 16.95 -7.24 10.59
N GLY A 283 17.65 -6.24 11.13
CA GLY A 283 17.92 -5.00 10.40
C GLY A 283 19.15 -5.15 9.51
N TYR A 284 19.49 -4.10 8.77
CA TYR A 284 20.72 -4.03 8.00
C TYR A 284 21.52 -2.78 8.38
N ASP A 285 22.78 -2.97 8.77
CA ASP A 285 23.72 -1.91 9.10
C ASP A 285 25.04 -2.12 8.35
N GLN A 286 25.24 -1.31 7.30
CA GLN A 286 26.42 -1.39 6.45
C GLN A 286 27.73 -1.03 7.18
N ALA A 287 27.69 -0.33 8.31
CA ALA A 287 28.90 -0.03 9.09
C ALA A 287 29.54 -1.30 9.70
N ARG A 288 28.77 -2.40 9.80
CA ARG A 288 29.25 -3.69 10.28
C ARG A 288 30.16 -4.42 9.29
N LEU A 289 30.16 -4.05 8.01
CA LEU A 289 31.01 -4.70 6.99
C LEU A 289 32.49 -4.67 7.39
N ALA A 290 32.96 -3.55 7.94
CA ALA A 290 34.35 -3.35 8.36
C ALA A 290 34.67 -3.93 9.74
N SER A 291 33.67 -4.12 10.60
CA SER A 291 33.87 -4.41 12.04
C SER A 291 33.37 -5.79 12.48
N SER A 292 32.55 -6.45 11.67
CA SER A 292 31.97 -7.75 12.01
C SER A 292 33.06 -8.84 12.12
N PRO A 293 33.08 -9.61 13.22
CA PRO A 293 34.05 -10.69 13.41
C PRO A 293 33.72 -11.95 12.60
N ALA A 294 32.61 -11.95 11.83
CA ALA A 294 32.15 -13.12 11.09
C ALA A 294 33.14 -13.54 10.00
N VAL A 295 33.56 -14.82 10.00
CA VAL A 295 34.57 -15.35 9.07
C VAL A 295 33.98 -16.13 7.89
N GLY A 296 32.70 -16.48 7.93
CA GLY A 296 32.01 -17.28 6.89
C GLY A 296 30.89 -16.55 6.16
N LEU A 297 30.70 -15.26 6.41
CA LEU A 297 29.71 -14.43 5.73
C LEU A 297 30.36 -13.64 4.59
N SER A 298 29.63 -13.47 3.49
CA SER A 298 30.00 -12.49 2.45
C SER A 298 30.11 -11.09 3.07
N PRO A 299 30.85 -10.14 2.44
CA PRO A 299 30.92 -8.78 2.96
C PRO A 299 29.52 -8.18 3.18
N PHE A 300 28.63 -8.29 2.20
CA PHE A 300 27.23 -7.84 2.35
C PHE A 300 26.53 -8.47 3.55
N ASP A 301 26.63 -9.79 3.73
CA ASP A 301 25.90 -10.50 4.80
C ASP A 301 26.39 -10.15 6.22
N LYS A 302 27.60 -9.59 6.36
CA LYS A 302 28.07 -9.03 7.64
C LYS A 302 27.21 -7.85 8.12
N GLY A 303 26.49 -7.21 7.21
CA GLY A 303 25.60 -6.09 7.49
C GLY A 303 24.32 -6.48 8.23
N TRP A 304 23.89 -7.74 8.16
CA TRP A 304 22.71 -8.18 8.91
C TRP A 304 22.94 -8.05 10.43
N VAL A 305 21.93 -7.55 11.13
CA VAL A 305 21.98 -7.29 12.57
C VAL A 305 20.68 -7.72 13.22
N SER A 306 20.76 -8.59 14.23
CA SER A 306 19.60 -8.91 15.07
C SER A 306 19.33 -7.75 16.03
N PRO A 307 18.06 -7.34 16.22
CA PRO A 307 17.68 -6.48 17.34
C PRO A 307 18.12 -7.07 18.69
N ALA A 308 18.21 -6.22 19.71
CA ALA A 308 18.56 -6.60 21.08
C ALA A 308 17.34 -7.07 21.88
N SER A 309 16.16 -6.52 21.60
CA SER A 309 14.93 -6.85 22.31
C SER A 309 13.68 -6.75 21.42
N LEU A 310 12.57 -7.37 21.84
CA LEU A 310 11.27 -7.19 21.19
C LEU A 310 10.68 -5.78 21.38
N SER A 311 11.18 -5.03 22.37
CA SER A 311 10.81 -3.63 22.57
C SER A 311 11.60 -2.66 21.68
N ASP A 312 12.61 -3.13 20.95
CA ASP A 312 13.38 -2.27 20.06
C ASP A 312 12.46 -1.68 18.99
N PRO A 313 12.64 -0.40 18.64
CA PRO A 313 11.78 0.27 17.68
C PRO A 313 11.99 -0.28 16.27
N LEU A 314 10.88 -0.45 15.54
CA LEU A 314 10.89 -0.48 14.08
C LEU A 314 10.92 0.97 13.60
N ALA A 315 12.11 1.48 13.29
CA ALA A 315 12.31 2.88 12.94
C ALA A 315 11.56 3.24 11.65
N VAL A 316 10.89 4.39 11.65
CA VAL A 316 10.12 4.88 10.50
C VAL A 316 11.03 5.01 9.27
N GLY A 317 10.59 4.46 8.14
CA GLY A 317 11.34 4.45 6.88
C GLY A 317 12.47 3.42 6.80
N ARG A 318 12.71 2.63 7.85
CA ARG A 318 13.67 1.50 7.82
C ARG A 318 12.95 0.18 7.55
N GLY A 319 13.60 -0.67 6.77
CA GLY A 319 13.13 -2.03 6.51
C GLY A 319 13.80 -3.04 7.43
N TYR A 320 13.12 -4.17 7.63
CA TYR A 320 13.55 -5.28 8.46
C TYR A 320 13.30 -6.57 7.72
N ASN A 321 14.30 -7.45 7.68
CA ASN A 321 14.16 -8.78 7.11
C ASN A 321 13.61 -9.74 8.17
N VAL A 322 12.49 -10.40 7.90
CA VAL A 322 11.79 -11.26 8.84
C VAL A 322 11.52 -12.62 8.20
N ASN A 323 11.90 -13.71 8.87
CA ASN A 323 11.62 -15.06 8.40
C ASN A 323 10.28 -15.55 8.99
N LEU A 324 9.20 -15.45 8.22
CA LEU A 324 7.84 -15.79 8.67
C LEU A 324 7.01 -16.41 7.52
N PRO A 325 5.93 -17.15 7.82
CA PRO A 325 5.09 -17.75 6.78
C PRO A 325 4.15 -16.73 6.14
N ALA A 326 3.73 -16.96 4.89
CA ALA A 326 2.82 -16.02 4.23
C ALA A 326 1.40 -15.99 4.83
N SER A 327 1.01 -17.02 5.60
CA SER A 327 -0.24 -17.04 6.36
C SER A 327 -0.29 -16.00 7.49
N SER A 328 0.83 -15.34 7.80
CA SER A 328 0.91 -14.29 8.81
C SER A 328 0.21 -13.01 8.35
N ILE A 329 -0.72 -12.52 9.17
CA ILE A 329 -1.25 -11.15 9.08
C ILE A 329 -0.66 -10.36 10.24
N ILE A 330 0.19 -9.40 9.92
CA ILE A 330 0.88 -8.55 10.89
C ILE A 330 -0.05 -7.40 11.26
N ASN A 331 -0.15 -7.08 12.55
CA ASN A 331 -0.93 -5.95 13.05
C ASN A 331 0.00 -4.86 13.56
N PHE A 332 0.15 -3.78 12.80
CA PHE A 332 0.87 -2.60 13.27
C PHE A 332 -0.10 -1.67 13.98
N GLN A 333 0.09 -1.46 15.29
CA GLN A 333 -0.71 -0.50 16.05
C GLN A 333 0.12 0.76 16.34
N GLY A 334 -0.38 1.90 15.91
CA GLY A 334 0.31 3.18 16.12
C GLY A 334 -0.30 4.30 15.30
N VAL A 335 0.25 5.51 15.45
CA VAL A 335 -0.20 6.68 14.67
C VAL A 335 0.29 6.52 13.23
N PRO A 336 -0.56 6.55 12.19
CA PRO A 336 -0.11 6.36 10.81
C PRO A 336 0.84 7.47 10.34
N ASN A 337 1.88 7.09 9.61
CA ASN A 337 2.79 8.07 8.99
C ASN A 337 2.10 8.75 7.80
N GLN A 338 1.76 10.03 7.91
CA GLN A 338 1.04 10.81 6.87
C GLN A 338 1.81 12.08 6.47
N SER A 339 3.11 12.12 6.76
CA SER A 339 4.01 13.24 6.49
C SER A 339 5.27 12.74 5.79
N ASP A 340 5.97 13.64 5.11
CA ASP A 340 7.25 13.33 4.46
C ASP A 340 8.24 12.72 5.47
N VAL A 341 8.93 11.67 5.04
CA VAL A 341 9.93 10.95 5.86
C VAL A 341 11.31 11.19 5.25
N THR A 342 12.18 11.89 5.97
CA THR A 342 13.55 12.15 5.54
C THR A 342 14.53 11.23 6.26
N LEU A 343 15.40 10.57 5.48
CA LEU A 343 16.35 9.56 5.93
C LEU A 343 17.77 9.99 5.54
N THR A 344 18.67 9.99 6.53
CA THR A 344 20.11 10.12 6.30
C THR A 344 20.70 8.76 5.98
N LEU A 345 21.28 8.64 4.79
CA LEU A 345 21.89 7.44 4.23
C LEU A 345 23.40 7.66 4.14
N ASN A 346 24.17 6.60 4.35
CA ASN A 346 25.63 6.69 4.34
C ASN A 346 26.26 5.56 3.53
N ARG A 347 27.51 5.75 3.11
CA ARG A 347 28.38 4.68 2.60
C ARG A 347 29.73 4.76 3.26
N GLY A 348 30.18 3.63 3.82
CA GLY A 348 31.54 3.47 4.34
C GLY A 348 32.59 3.30 3.23
N SER A 349 33.79 2.88 3.62
CA SER A 349 34.92 2.65 2.70
C SER A 349 34.90 1.29 2.01
N GLU A 350 34.20 0.31 2.57
CA GLU A 350 34.18 -1.06 2.04
C GLU A 350 33.57 -1.12 0.63
N ALA A 351 34.05 -2.02 -0.22
CA ALA A 351 33.58 -2.12 -1.60
C ALA A 351 32.07 -2.36 -1.69
N ASP A 352 31.53 -3.23 -0.82
CA ASP A 352 30.10 -3.57 -0.71
C ASP A 352 29.32 -2.66 0.25
N ALA A 353 29.93 -1.56 0.72
CA ALA A 353 29.23 -0.57 1.53
C ALA A 353 28.12 0.16 0.74
N GLY A 354 27.28 0.87 1.50
CA GLY A 354 26.32 1.84 0.98
C GLY A 354 24.90 1.32 0.78
N TRP A 355 24.68 0.01 0.91
CA TRP A 355 23.35 -0.59 0.92
C TRP A 355 22.56 -0.12 2.14
N GLN A 356 21.30 0.26 1.92
CA GLN A 356 20.38 0.74 2.95
C GLN A 356 19.09 -0.05 2.83
N LEU A 357 18.74 -0.80 3.87
CA LEU A 357 17.42 -1.45 3.94
C LEU A 357 16.40 -0.42 4.41
N LEU A 358 15.64 0.11 3.46
CA LEU A 358 14.58 1.07 3.70
C LEU A 358 13.23 0.38 3.65
N GLY A 359 12.20 1.12 4.02
CA GLY A 359 10.83 0.63 4.10
C GLY A 359 9.86 1.68 3.64
N ASN A 360 8.79 1.26 2.94
CA ASN A 360 7.65 2.12 2.71
C ASN A 360 7.04 2.50 4.07
N PRO A 361 7.14 3.77 4.52
CA PRO A 361 6.69 4.17 5.84
C PRO A 361 5.19 4.44 5.86
N PHE A 362 4.52 4.49 4.71
CA PHE A 362 3.17 5.01 4.60
C PHE A 362 2.10 3.93 4.77
N PRO A 363 0.91 4.29 5.28
CA PRO A 363 -0.29 3.46 5.29
C PRO A 363 -0.94 3.42 3.89
N ALA A 364 -0.11 3.31 2.85
CA ALA A 364 -0.49 3.24 1.44
C ALA A 364 0.71 2.69 0.65
N PRO A 365 0.50 2.14 -0.56
CA PRO A 365 1.59 1.88 -1.49
C PRO A 365 2.34 3.16 -1.86
N LEU A 366 3.63 3.05 -2.15
CA LEU A 366 4.54 4.13 -2.54
C LEU A 366 4.99 3.93 -3.99
N ASP A 367 4.77 4.91 -4.86
CA ASP A 367 5.30 4.90 -6.23
C ASP A 367 6.68 5.57 -6.25
N TRP A 368 7.72 4.76 -6.49
CA TRP A 368 9.10 5.25 -6.52
C TRP A 368 9.36 6.28 -7.62
N ARG A 369 8.57 6.30 -8.71
CA ARG A 369 8.68 7.32 -9.77
C ARG A 369 8.40 8.74 -9.26
N GLN A 370 7.63 8.85 -8.19
CA GLN A 370 7.28 10.12 -7.56
C GLN A 370 8.27 10.52 -6.45
N VAL A 371 9.30 9.71 -6.18
CA VAL A 371 10.34 10.01 -5.19
C VAL A 371 11.51 10.73 -5.87
N PRO A 372 11.83 11.98 -5.48
CA PRO A 372 13.00 12.68 -6.00
C PRO A 372 14.29 12.01 -5.50
N VAL A 373 14.96 11.26 -6.38
CA VAL A 373 16.26 10.64 -6.06
C VAL A 373 17.35 11.71 -6.03
N PRO A 374 18.01 11.95 -4.88
CA PRO A 374 19.08 12.94 -4.77
C PRO A 374 20.37 12.48 -5.46
N ALA A 375 21.21 13.44 -5.86
CA ALA A 375 22.56 13.12 -6.34
C ALA A 375 23.36 12.36 -5.27
N GLY A 376 24.11 11.35 -5.71
CA GLY A 376 24.89 10.47 -4.82
C GLY A 376 24.11 9.27 -4.27
N LEU A 377 22.83 9.10 -4.64
CA LEU A 377 22.09 7.86 -4.46
C LEU A 377 21.86 7.21 -5.84
N ASP A 378 22.03 5.89 -5.90
CA ASP A 378 21.64 5.12 -7.09
C ASP A 378 20.11 5.21 -7.24
N ALA A 379 19.62 5.46 -8.46
CA ALA A 379 18.20 5.59 -8.74
C ALA A 379 17.44 4.26 -8.63
N ALA A 380 18.19 3.16 -8.63
CA ALA A 380 17.65 1.81 -8.53
C ALA A 380 17.14 1.47 -7.12
N LEU A 381 16.02 0.76 -7.08
CA LEU A 381 15.56 0.05 -5.88
C LEU A 381 15.55 -1.46 -6.11
N TYR A 382 15.58 -2.21 -5.01
CA TYR A 382 15.64 -3.68 -5.02
C TYR A 382 14.67 -4.26 -4.00
N VAL A 383 13.68 -5.02 -4.46
CA VAL A 383 12.64 -5.65 -3.63
C VAL A 383 12.90 -7.15 -3.55
N TYR A 384 13.03 -7.67 -2.33
CA TYR A 384 13.24 -9.10 -2.14
C TYR A 384 11.95 -9.88 -2.34
N GLN A 385 12.01 -10.89 -3.20
CA GLN A 385 10.96 -11.84 -3.50
C GLN A 385 11.35 -13.22 -2.96
N SER A 386 10.61 -13.71 -1.96
CA SER A 386 10.88 -15.01 -1.39
C SER A 386 10.33 -16.13 -2.27
N ILE A 387 11.15 -17.16 -2.47
CA ILE A 387 10.81 -18.38 -3.22
C ILE A 387 11.00 -19.64 -2.34
N GLY A 388 11.32 -19.45 -1.06
CA GLY A 388 11.51 -20.49 -0.06
C GLY A 388 12.01 -19.93 1.27
N GLN A 389 12.28 -20.80 2.25
CA GLN A 389 12.66 -20.38 3.60
C GLN A 389 13.94 -19.54 3.65
N TYR A 390 14.94 -19.92 2.86
CA TYR A 390 16.23 -19.26 2.77
C TYR A 390 16.59 -18.87 1.32
N GLY A 391 15.62 -19.00 0.41
CA GLY A 391 15.77 -18.68 -1.00
C GLY A 391 14.92 -17.47 -1.38
N GLY A 392 15.48 -16.63 -2.22
CA GLY A 392 14.79 -15.50 -2.81
C GLY A 392 15.65 -14.82 -3.87
N ARG A 393 15.02 -13.92 -4.60
CA ARG A 393 15.64 -13.09 -5.63
C ARG A 393 15.29 -11.62 -5.40
N TYR A 394 16.01 -10.72 -6.02
CA TYR A 394 15.65 -9.31 -6.05
C TYR A 394 15.01 -8.95 -7.37
N HIS A 395 13.82 -8.37 -7.29
CA HIS A 395 13.26 -7.59 -8.37
C HIS A 395 13.82 -6.17 -8.30
N SER A 396 14.22 -5.61 -9.44
CA SER A 396 14.81 -4.28 -9.53
C SER A 396 13.91 -3.31 -10.28
N TYR A 397 13.99 -2.03 -9.91
CA TYR A 397 13.43 -0.95 -10.71
C TYR A 397 14.46 0.16 -10.89
N VAL A 398 14.63 0.63 -12.12
CA VAL A 398 15.39 1.85 -12.45
C VAL A 398 14.89 2.40 -13.79
N ASN A 399 14.83 3.73 -13.91
CA ASN A 399 14.57 4.43 -15.16
C ASN A 399 13.41 3.87 -16.01
N GLY A 400 12.26 3.61 -15.37
CA GLY A 400 11.04 3.12 -16.04
C GLY A 400 10.99 1.62 -16.31
N ILE A 401 12.04 0.85 -15.97
CA ILE A 401 12.10 -0.60 -16.17
C ILE A 401 11.90 -1.32 -14.84
N GLY A 402 11.00 -2.29 -14.84
CA GLY A 402 10.57 -3.03 -13.64
C GLY A 402 9.37 -2.37 -12.94
N ASN A 403 8.93 -2.96 -11.82
CA ASN A 403 7.87 -2.42 -10.97
C ASN A 403 8.39 -1.31 -10.02
N PRO A 404 7.91 -0.07 -10.12
CA PRO A 404 8.28 1.02 -9.21
C PRO A 404 7.49 1.03 -7.89
N VAL A 405 6.42 0.24 -7.79
CA VAL A 405 5.49 0.35 -6.68
C VAL A 405 5.92 -0.54 -5.52
N LEU A 406 6.02 0.07 -4.35
CA LEU A 406 6.30 -0.58 -3.09
C LEU A 406 4.98 -0.71 -2.31
N PRO A 407 4.44 -1.93 -2.11
CA PRO A 407 3.26 -2.14 -1.29
C PRO A 407 3.40 -1.55 0.12
N LEU A 408 2.27 -1.35 0.79
CA LEU A 408 2.25 -0.90 2.18
C LEU A 408 3.15 -1.82 3.04
N GLY A 409 4.06 -1.21 3.80
CA GLY A 409 4.99 -1.94 4.67
C GLY A 409 6.01 -2.81 3.92
N GLN A 410 6.21 -2.63 2.61
CA GLN A 410 7.26 -3.31 1.86
C GLN A 410 8.63 -2.70 2.18
N GLY A 411 9.60 -3.54 2.54
CA GLY A 411 11.01 -3.17 2.63
C GLY A 411 11.74 -3.35 1.30
N PHE A 412 12.74 -2.52 1.05
CA PHE A 412 13.52 -2.48 -0.18
C PHE A 412 14.94 -1.97 0.08
N PHE A 413 15.88 -2.37 -0.75
CA PHE A 413 17.23 -1.83 -0.72
C PHE A 413 17.37 -0.66 -1.71
N VAL A 414 18.20 0.31 -1.31
CA VAL A 414 18.83 1.31 -2.19
C VAL A 414 20.31 1.38 -1.86
N ARG A 415 21.10 2.05 -2.70
CA ARG A 415 22.54 2.17 -2.49
C ARG A 415 23.05 3.59 -2.67
N VAL A 416 23.83 4.08 -1.70
CA VAL A 416 24.58 5.32 -1.83
C VAL A 416 25.76 5.12 -2.80
N SER A 417 25.88 5.96 -3.82
CA SER A 417 26.77 5.74 -4.97
C SER A 417 28.24 5.91 -4.65
N GLN A 418 28.60 6.86 -3.77
CA GLN A 418 30.00 7.26 -3.54
C GLN A 418 30.49 6.75 -2.18
N PRO A 419 31.66 6.08 -2.09
CA PRO A 419 32.29 5.74 -0.82
C PRO A 419 32.53 6.97 0.07
N ASN A 420 32.43 6.78 1.39
CA ASN A 420 32.62 7.84 2.39
C ASN A 420 31.71 9.07 2.21
N SER A 421 30.48 8.85 1.75
CA SER A 421 29.51 9.92 1.53
C SER A 421 28.24 9.74 2.36
N VAL A 422 27.51 10.85 2.50
CA VAL A 422 26.22 10.92 3.19
C VAL A 422 25.22 11.60 2.26
N VAL A 423 24.03 11.03 2.16
CA VAL A 423 22.95 11.51 1.30
C VAL A 423 21.66 11.59 2.10
N SER A 424 20.86 12.63 1.86
CA SER A 424 19.53 12.79 2.46
C SER A 424 18.48 12.41 1.42
N LEU A 425 17.74 11.33 1.67
CA LEU A 425 16.59 10.91 0.87
C LEU A 425 15.31 11.30 1.58
N THR A 426 14.38 11.97 0.88
CA THR A 426 13.04 12.22 1.39
C THR A 426 12.05 11.34 0.63
N LEU A 427 11.27 10.54 1.36
CA LEU A 427 10.08 9.85 0.87
C LEU A 427 8.90 10.81 1.08
N PRO A 428 8.38 11.47 0.02
CA PRO A 428 7.32 12.44 0.18
C PRO A 428 5.97 11.74 0.36
N ASN A 429 5.09 12.29 1.19
CA ASN A 429 3.71 11.81 1.32
C ASN A 429 2.95 11.88 -0.01
N ALA A 430 3.36 12.78 -0.91
CA ALA A 430 2.80 12.93 -2.25
C ALA A 430 3.07 11.74 -3.19
N ALA A 431 4.07 10.89 -2.88
CA ALA A 431 4.38 9.70 -3.68
C ALA A 431 3.48 8.49 -3.36
N ARG A 432 2.52 8.63 -2.45
CA ARG A 432 1.57 7.55 -2.12
C ARG A 432 0.57 7.32 -3.26
N VAL A 433 0.34 6.05 -3.56
CA VAL A 433 -0.79 5.64 -4.39
C VAL A 433 -2.08 5.82 -3.59
N THR A 434 -3.02 6.60 -4.12
CA THR A 434 -4.29 6.95 -3.44
C THR A 434 -5.47 6.11 -3.92
N THR A 435 -5.25 5.21 -4.87
CA THR A 435 -6.31 4.35 -5.43
C THR A 435 -6.11 2.93 -4.95
N PHE A 436 -7.14 2.34 -4.34
CA PHE A 436 -7.09 0.95 -3.93
C PHE A 436 -7.08 0.01 -5.16
N ARG A 437 -6.17 -0.96 -5.14
CA ARG A 437 -6.02 -2.04 -6.12
C ARG A 437 -5.48 -3.27 -5.38
N GLN A 438 -5.75 -4.46 -5.95
CA GLN A 438 -4.95 -5.65 -5.65
C GLN A 438 -3.47 -5.32 -5.89
N GLU A 439 -2.58 -5.79 -4.99
CA GLU A 439 -1.17 -5.37 -4.83
C GLU A 439 -0.66 -4.53 -6.02
N PRO A 440 -0.53 -3.21 -5.87
CA PRO A 440 -0.55 -2.30 -7.00
C PRO A 440 0.63 -2.57 -7.91
N TRP A 441 0.33 -3.24 -9.01
CA TRP A 441 1.14 -3.21 -10.21
C TRP A 441 0.69 -1.99 -10.98
N GLU A 442 1.50 -0.93 -10.99
CA GLU A 442 1.27 0.13 -11.94
C GLU A 442 1.80 -0.31 -13.29
N GLN A 443 0.92 -0.29 -14.28
CA GLN A 443 1.30 -0.60 -15.64
C GLN A 443 2.36 0.43 -16.06
N PRO A 444 3.58 0.00 -16.44
CA PRO A 444 4.55 0.93 -16.98
C PRO A 444 3.95 1.63 -18.19
N ASP A 445 4.32 2.89 -18.39
CA ASP A 445 4.03 3.57 -19.66
C ASP A 445 4.53 2.70 -20.82
N ALA A 446 3.91 2.83 -21.99
CA ALA A 446 4.35 2.07 -23.15
C ALA A 446 5.84 2.32 -23.39
N GLU A 447 6.65 1.25 -23.28
CA GLU A 447 8.09 1.36 -23.49
C GLU A 447 8.34 1.77 -24.95
N THR A 448 9.06 2.88 -25.13
CA THR A 448 9.36 3.46 -26.45
C THR A 448 10.82 3.26 -26.86
N ARG A 449 11.68 2.85 -25.91
CA ARG A 449 13.09 2.58 -26.15
C ARG A 449 13.27 1.16 -26.67
N PRO A 450 14.34 0.87 -27.44
CA PRO A 450 14.75 -0.49 -27.72
C PRO A 450 15.06 -1.21 -26.40
N LEU A 451 14.33 -2.29 -26.12
CA LEU A 451 14.44 -3.05 -24.88
C LEU A 451 14.41 -4.56 -25.15
N LEU A 452 15.30 -5.27 -24.48
CA LEU A 452 15.38 -6.72 -24.43
C LEU A 452 15.24 -7.16 -22.97
N GLN A 453 14.26 -8.01 -22.67
CA GLN A 453 14.19 -8.76 -21.43
C GLN A 453 14.61 -10.20 -21.70
N LEU A 454 15.60 -10.68 -20.95
CA LEU A 454 16.00 -12.08 -20.96
C LEU A 454 15.53 -12.75 -19.67
N THR A 455 14.95 -13.93 -19.78
CA THR A 455 14.54 -14.77 -18.66
C THR A 455 15.26 -16.10 -18.70
N LEU A 456 15.86 -16.47 -17.58
CA LEU A 456 16.46 -17.78 -17.36
C LEU A 456 15.51 -18.62 -16.50
N ALA A 457 15.17 -19.82 -16.97
CA ALA A 457 14.31 -20.75 -16.26
C ALA A 457 14.93 -22.15 -16.23
N ARG A 458 14.73 -22.88 -15.12
CA ARG A 458 15.09 -24.30 -15.05
C ARG A 458 13.90 -25.16 -15.45
N ALA A 459 14.13 -26.18 -16.29
CA ALA A 459 13.08 -27.12 -16.67
C ALA A 459 12.46 -27.80 -15.43
N GLY A 460 11.12 -27.79 -15.35
CA GLY A 460 10.37 -28.38 -14.24
C GLY A 460 10.40 -27.58 -12.92
N SER A 461 10.88 -26.33 -12.95
CA SER A 461 10.92 -25.42 -11.80
C SER A 461 10.09 -24.17 -12.09
N SER A 462 9.44 -23.60 -11.08
CA SER A 462 8.86 -22.25 -11.15
C SER A 462 9.90 -21.14 -10.93
N LEU A 463 11.12 -21.51 -10.53
CA LEU A 463 12.21 -20.57 -10.34
C LEU A 463 12.66 -20.01 -11.68
N THR A 464 12.62 -18.69 -11.77
CA THR A 464 13.12 -17.90 -12.89
C THR A 464 13.99 -16.77 -12.38
N ASP A 465 14.80 -16.21 -13.26
CA ASP A 465 15.47 -14.93 -13.00
C ASP A 465 15.57 -14.15 -14.31
N GLU A 466 15.71 -12.84 -14.21
CA GLU A 466 15.67 -11.95 -15.35
C GLU A 466 16.76 -10.89 -15.33
N THR A 467 17.05 -10.40 -16.54
CA THR A 467 17.87 -9.21 -16.76
C THR A 467 17.34 -8.41 -17.95
N TYR A 468 17.53 -7.11 -17.91
CA TYR A 468 17.07 -6.19 -18.95
C TYR A 468 18.26 -5.47 -19.59
N VAL A 469 18.20 -5.30 -20.90
CA VAL A 469 19.05 -4.40 -21.66
C VAL A 469 18.16 -3.41 -22.39
N TYR A 470 18.44 -2.12 -22.27
CA TYR A 470 17.73 -1.11 -23.04
C TYR A 470 18.70 -0.05 -23.58
N PHE A 471 18.26 0.68 -24.60
CA PHE A 471 19.10 1.66 -25.28
C PHE A 471 18.49 3.06 -25.19
N GLU A 472 19.23 4.01 -24.62
CA GLU A 472 18.77 5.39 -24.41
C GLU A 472 19.89 6.40 -24.68
N ALA A 473 19.53 7.60 -25.14
CA ALA A 473 20.46 8.71 -25.23
C ALA A 473 20.90 9.15 -23.82
N GLY A 474 22.21 9.21 -23.58
CA GLY A 474 22.80 9.63 -22.29
C GLY A 474 23.23 8.49 -21.39
N ALA A 475 22.76 7.26 -21.63
CA ALA A 475 23.29 6.07 -20.98
C ALA A 475 24.69 5.71 -21.53
N THR A 476 25.46 4.93 -20.76
CA THR A 476 26.88 4.63 -21.07
C THR A 476 27.16 3.13 -21.05
N SER A 477 28.36 2.71 -21.46
CA SER A 477 28.78 1.30 -21.36
C SER A 477 29.31 0.92 -19.97
N ASP A 478 29.59 1.90 -19.13
CA ASP A 478 29.99 1.71 -17.73
C ASP A 478 28.76 1.84 -16.84
N PHE A 479 28.86 1.38 -15.59
CA PHE A 479 27.77 1.52 -14.62
C PHE A 479 27.41 2.99 -14.39
N ASP A 480 26.15 3.34 -14.67
CA ASP A 480 25.55 4.63 -14.41
C ASP A 480 24.39 4.50 -13.41
N ALA A 481 24.57 5.11 -12.25
CA ALA A 481 23.62 5.12 -11.14
C ALA A 481 22.19 5.60 -11.51
N ARG A 482 22.03 6.33 -12.62
CA ARG A 482 20.71 6.78 -13.11
C ARG A 482 20.02 5.79 -14.03
N PHE A 483 20.79 5.00 -14.78
CA PHE A 483 20.29 4.14 -15.85
C PHE A 483 20.32 2.67 -15.50
N ASP A 484 21.17 2.27 -14.55
CA ASP A 484 21.47 0.87 -14.27
C ASP A 484 21.02 0.42 -12.88
N ALA A 485 20.74 -0.87 -12.78
CA ALA A 485 20.54 -1.56 -11.52
C ALA A 485 21.53 -2.72 -11.40
N LEU A 486 22.22 -2.80 -10.26
CA LEU A 486 23.15 -3.87 -9.94
C LEU A 486 22.43 -5.21 -9.81
N LYS A 487 23.11 -6.33 -10.09
CA LYS A 487 22.58 -7.64 -9.71
C LYS A 487 22.84 -7.88 -8.23
N MET A 488 21.82 -7.70 -7.40
CA MET A 488 21.92 -8.13 -5.99
C MET A 488 21.83 -9.65 -5.92
N GLN A 489 22.99 -10.30 -5.78
CA GLN A 489 23.08 -11.74 -5.58
C GLN A 489 22.61 -12.09 -4.15
N HIS A 490 21.69 -13.02 -4.03
CA HIS A 490 21.35 -13.63 -2.74
C HIS A 490 21.42 -15.15 -2.89
N SER A 491 22.27 -15.78 -2.08
CA SER A 491 22.43 -17.23 -2.04
C SER A 491 22.72 -17.87 -3.42
N PRO A 492 23.74 -17.40 -4.17
CA PRO A 492 24.02 -17.85 -5.55
C PRO A 492 24.28 -19.36 -5.66
N ASP A 493 24.67 -20.00 -4.57
CA ASP A 493 24.87 -21.45 -4.50
C ASP A 493 23.56 -22.26 -4.50
N THR A 494 22.42 -21.59 -4.24
CA THR A 494 21.11 -22.24 -4.07
C THR A 494 20.01 -21.66 -4.96
N VAL A 495 20.21 -20.46 -5.50
CA VAL A 495 19.25 -19.77 -6.39
C VAL A 495 19.90 -19.51 -7.74
N LEU A 496 19.18 -19.80 -8.82
CA LEU A 496 19.64 -19.49 -10.17
C LEU A 496 19.64 -17.98 -10.39
N THR A 497 20.67 -17.47 -11.05
CA THR A 497 20.74 -16.04 -11.37
C THR A 497 21.23 -15.77 -12.78
N LEU A 498 20.74 -14.67 -13.37
CA LEU A 498 21.05 -14.16 -14.70
C LEU A 498 21.36 -12.65 -14.61
N TRP A 499 22.42 -12.21 -15.28
CA TRP A 499 22.79 -10.80 -15.34
C TRP A 499 23.50 -10.46 -16.65
N THR A 500 23.55 -9.17 -16.96
CA THR A 500 24.47 -8.61 -17.94
C THR A 500 25.73 -8.12 -17.26
N LEU A 501 26.86 -8.11 -17.97
CA LEU A 501 28.12 -7.61 -17.44
C LEU A 501 28.55 -6.33 -18.15
N ALA A 502 28.62 -5.22 -17.42
CA ALA A 502 29.11 -3.93 -17.90
C ALA A 502 30.37 -3.53 -17.14
N ALA A 503 31.51 -3.44 -17.83
CA ALA A 503 32.83 -3.14 -17.23
C ALA A 503 33.17 -3.97 -15.97
N GLY A 504 32.77 -5.26 -15.94
CA GLY A 504 32.99 -6.15 -14.80
C GLY A 504 31.95 -6.05 -13.67
N THR A 505 30.92 -5.22 -13.84
CA THR A 505 29.80 -5.05 -12.90
C THR A 505 28.59 -5.88 -13.35
N GLU A 506 28.08 -6.71 -12.45
CA GLU A 506 26.86 -7.48 -12.68
C GLU A 506 25.64 -6.56 -12.59
N GLN A 507 24.77 -6.57 -13.61
CA GLN A 507 23.60 -5.72 -13.69
C GLN A 507 22.32 -6.53 -13.90
N ALA A 508 21.29 -6.20 -13.12
CA ALA A 508 19.93 -6.67 -13.34
C ALA A 508 19.26 -5.88 -14.47
N ILE A 509 19.52 -4.58 -14.55
CA ILE A 509 19.04 -3.69 -15.60
C ILE A 509 20.24 -2.89 -16.12
N ASN A 510 20.45 -2.92 -17.44
CA ASN A 510 21.59 -2.33 -18.13
C ASN A 510 21.10 -1.35 -19.21
N GLY A 511 21.33 -0.06 -18.99
CA GLY A 511 21.10 1.00 -19.94
C GLY A 511 22.35 1.28 -20.76
N LEU A 512 22.25 1.04 -22.06
CA LEU A 512 23.33 1.30 -23.01
C LEU A 512 23.03 2.55 -23.84
N SER A 513 24.10 3.15 -24.38
CA SER A 513 23.99 4.28 -25.29
C SER A 513 23.15 3.93 -26.52
N GLN A 514 22.43 4.91 -27.08
CA GLN A 514 21.54 4.71 -28.21
C GLN A 514 22.13 3.81 -29.31
N LEU A 515 21.36 2.79 -29.71
CA LEU A 515 21.76 1.80 -30.69
C LEU A 515 21.91 2.43 -32.08
N THR A 516 23.16 2.69 -32.50
CA THR A 516 23.52 3.26 -33.81
C THR A 516 24.26 2.26 -34.71
N GLY A 517 24.60 1.08 -34.17
CA GLY A 517 25.35 0.03 -34.85
C GLY A 517 25.18 -1.31 -34.14
N SER A 518 26.28 -2.05 -33.98
CA SER A 518 26.29 -3.32 -33.24
C SER A 518 26.61 -3.08 -31.76
N ALA A 519 25.89 -3.75 -30.86
CA ALA A 519 26.20 -3.84 -29.44
C ALA A 519 26.43 -5.30 -29.05
N VAL A 520 27.47 -5.55 -28.26
CA VAL A 520 27.74 -6.88 -27.67
C VAL A 520 27.53 -6.75 -26.17
N VAL A 521 26.60 -7.53 -25.62
CA VAL A 521 26.30 -7.54 -24.19
C VAL A 521 26.72 -8.89 -23.61
N PRO A 522 27.81 -8.96 -22.84
CA PRO A 522 28.18 -10.19 -22.16
C PRO A 522 27.13 -10.56 -21.11
N LEU A 523 26.79 -11.84 -21.04
CA LEU A 523 25.86 -12.39 -20.06
C LEU A 523 26.60 -13.27 -19.07
N GLY A 524 26.19 -13.22 -17.81
CA GLY A 524 26.62 -14.15 -16.78
C GLY A 524 25.42 -14.87 -16.18
N MET A 525 25.64 -16.10 -15.71
CA MET A 525 24.63 -16.88 -15.01
C MET A 525 25.26 -17.76 -13.93
N ALA A 526 24.55 -17.94 -12.83
CA ALA A 526 24.87 -18.90 -11.79
C ALA A 526 23.78 -19.98 -11.77
N LEU A 527 24.20 -21.24 -11.92
CA LEU A 527 23.28 -22.38 -11.99
C LEU A 527 23.53 -23.27 -10.76
N PRO A 528 22.61 -23.32 -9.79
CA PRO A 528 22.85 -23.98 -8.50
C PRO A 528 22.90 -25.51 -8.62
N GLN A 529 22.39 -26.07 -9.72
CA GLN A 529 22.31 -27.51 -9.95
C GLN A 529 22.51 -27.86 -11.42
N ALA A 530 23.07 -29.03 -11.71
CA ALA A 530 23.13 -29.55 -13.06
C ALA A 530 21.71 -29.82 -13.62
N GLY A 531 21.49 -29.56 -14.91
CA GLY A 531 20.22 -29.82 -15.56
C GLY A 531 20.01 -29.01 -16.84
N THR A 532 18.79 -29.07 -17.36
CA THR A 532 18.37 -28.29 -18.54
C THR A 532 17.79 -26.95 -18.11
N TYR A 533 18.29 -25.89 -18.74
CA TYR A 533 17.83 -24.53 -18.55
C TYR A 533 17.39 -23.94 -19.89
N THR A 534 16.43 -23.03 -19.84
CA THR A 534 15.95 -22.26 -20.99
C THR A 534 16.30 -20.81 -20.77
N LEU A 535 16.99 -20.20 -21.73
CA LEU A 535 17.17 -18.76 -21.83
C LEU A 535 16.24 -18.26 -22.92
N GLU A 536 15.30 -17.39 -22.54
CA GLU A 536 14.26 -16.86 -23.43
C GLU A 536 14.36 -15.34 -23.51
N ALA A 537 14.15 -14.79 -24.72
CA ALA A 537 13.91 -13.38 -24.89
C ALA A 537 12.42 -13.09 -24.67
N ALA A 538 12.04 -12.89 -23.40
CA ALA A 538 10.66 -12.70 -22.97
C ALA A 538 10.03 -11.42 -23.55
N GLN A 539 10.84 -10.39 -23.80
CA GLN A 539 10.41 -9.18 -24.49
C GLN A 539 11.48 -8.70 -25.47
N LEU A 540 11.06 -8.35 -26.68
CA LEU A 540 11.84 -7.59 -27.66
C LEU A 540 11.01 -6.39 -28.11
N LEU A 541 11.21 -5.25 -27.48
CA LEU A 541 10.44 -4.03 -27.74
C LEU A 541 11.29 -3.05 -28.56
N ASN A 542 10.67 -2.41 -29.56
CA ASN A 542 11.28 -1.36 -30.39
C ASN A 542 12.65 -1.72 -31.03
N LEU A 543 12.88 -3.01 -31.28
CA LEU A 543 14.10 -3.55 -31.89
C LEU A 543 13.87 -4.05 -33.33
N SER A 544 12.79 -3.63 -33.99
CA SER A 544 12.36 -4.17 -35.30
C SER A 544 13.37 -3.99 -36.44
N THR A 545 14.32 -3.06 -36.30
CA THR A 545 15.41 -2.80 -37.24
C THR A 545 16.74 -3.43 -36.83
N ALA A 546 16.80 -4.07 -35.65
CA ALA A 546 17.98 -4.73 -35.13
C ALA A 546 17.85 -6.26 -35.25
N THR A 547 18.97 -6.93 -35.53
CA THR A 547 19.05 -8.41 -35.43
C THR A 547 19.64 -8.76 -34.08
N VAL A 548 18.90 -9.52 -33.26
CA VAL A 548 19.36 -10.00 -31.96
C VAL A 548 19.84 -11.45 -32.09
N THR A 549 21.10 -11.70 -31.76
CA THR A 549 21.70 -13.04 -31.79
C THR A 549 22.31 -13.38 -30.43
N CYS A 550 22.04 -14.58 -29.93
CA CYS A 550 22.69 -15.12 -28.73
C CYS A 550 23.69 -16.20 -29.15
N THR A 551 24.95 -16.05 -28.77
CA THR A 551 26.01 -17.04 -29.02
C THR A 551 26.52 -17.57 -27.70
N MET A 552 26.51 -18.89 -27.52
CA MET A 552 27.25 -19.55 -26.45
C MET A 552 28.68 -19.82 -26.94
N PRO A 553 29.70 -19.64 -26.08
CA PRO A 553 31.09 -19.92 -26.43
C PRO A 553 31.36 -21.40 -26.73
#